data_AF-A0A0N4UKZ8-F1
#
_entry.id   AF-A0A0N4UKZ8-F1
#
_cell.length_a   1.000
_cell.length_b   1.000
_cell.length_c   1.000
_cell.angle_alpha   90.00
_cell.angle_beta   90.00
_cell.angle_gamma   90.00
#
_symmetry.space_group_name_H-M   'P 1'
#
loop_
_entity.id
_entity.type
_entity.pdbx_description
1 polymer ?
#
loop_
_entity_poly.entity_id
_entity_poly.type
_entity_poly.pdbx_seq_one_letter_code
_entity_poly.pdbx_strand_id
1 'polypeptide(L)'
;MVHSFHIGHSYSDRNVKIFPHSAKGEYDDPYDLMSTANALMHPSQYGLSGPGLNGPHLNYLGWLPMDRIFYFGRDGRQNHKIRVSSLSVPHKNTMHWLLIMIPYDRDDPENVFTVELRTPIMHDSGIKQASIIIHRISQIGSSYYSIIITHSNEFYELTEGTEWVHFIDYDSTGKYQFIRLSVVKINLTEHYADLKIISTFDPVSVPWFSIKTSV
;
A
#
# COMPACT_ATOMS: atom_id res chain seq x y z
N MET A 1 19.82 -3.24 11.70
CA MET A 1 19.13 -2.72 12.91
C MET A 1 17.63 -2.97 12.82
N VAL A 2 16.97 -2.54 11.74
CA VAL A 2 15.51 -2.66 11.59
C VAL A 2 14.97 -4.10 11.63
N HIS A 3 15.68 -5.10 11.07
CA HIS A 3 15.32 -6.52 11.23
C HIS A 3 15.18 -7.00 12.68
N SER A 4 15.83 -6.34 13.64
CA SER A 4 15.72 -6.70 15.07
C SER A 4 14.32 -6.39 15.63
N PHE A 5 13.48 -5.65 14.90
CA PHE A 5 12.08 -5.39 15.25
C PHE A 5 11.10 -6.37 14.58
N HIS A 6 11.57 -7.51 14.06
CA HIS A 6 10.75 -8.53 13.40
C HIS A 6 10.05 -8.07 12.10
N ILE A 7 10.54 -6.99 11.48
CA ILE A 7 10.13 -6.63 10.12
C ILE A 7 10.94 -7.42 9.09
N GLY A 8 10.22 -8.05 8.16
CA GLY A 8 10.76 -8.83 7.06
C GLY A 8 11.25 -7.97 5.91
N HIS A 9 11.66 -8.62 4.83
CA HIS A 9 11.97 -7.94 3.57
C HIS A 9 10.70 -7.40 2.91
N SER A 10 10.84 -6.46 1.98
CA SER A 10 9.74 -6.09 1.10
C SER A 10 9.81 -6.83 -0.22
N TYR A 11 8.64 -7.12 -0.76
CA TYR A 11 8.45 -7.89 -1.97
C TYR A 11 7.69 -7.06 -3.00
N SER A 12 7.68 -7.50 -4.26
CA SER A 12 6.68 -7.14 -5.25
C SER A 12 5.82 -8.35 -5.63
N ASP A 13 4.69 -8.09 -6.27
CA ASP A 13 3.86 -9.12 -6.90
C ASP A 13 4.43 -9.64 -8.23
N ARG A 14 5.57 -9.10 -8.70
CA ARG A 14 6.19 -9.52 -9.95
C ARG A 14 6.95 -10.83 -9.79
N ASN A 15 6.90 -11.66 -10.82
CA ASN A 15 7.66 -12.90 -10.91
C ASN A 15 9.12 -12.63 -11.37
N VAL A 16 9.87 -11.85 -10.59
CA VAL A 16 11.27 -11.48 -10.87
C VAL A 16 12.18 -11.88 -9.73
N LYS A 17 13.48 -12.00 -9.99
CA LYS A 17 14.49 -12.33 -8.98
C LYS A 17 15.56 -11.25 -8.97
N ILE A 18 15.59 -10.45 -7.91
CA ILE A 18 16.46 -9.27 -7.79
C ILE A 18 17.89 -9.68 -7.46
N PHE A 19 18.05 -10.54 -6.46
CA PHE A 19 19.35 -11.09 -6.07
C PHE A 19 19.42 -12.61 -6.32
N PRO A 20 20.60 -13.17 -6.66
CA PRO A 20 20.77 -14.61 -6.91
C PRO A 20 20.32 -15.52 -5.77
N HIS A 21 20.33 -15.02 -4.53
CA HIS A 21 19.94 -15.77 -3.33
C HIS A 21 18.53 -15.42 -2.82
N SER A 22 17.84 -14.51 -3.48
CA SER A 22 16.51 -14.04 -3.08
C SER A 22 15.38 -14.92 -3.60
N ALA A 23 14.25 -14.91 -2.90
CA ALA A 23 12.97 -15.40 -3.39
C ALA A 23 12.43 -14.50 -4.52
N LYS A 24 11.40 -15.00 -5.21
CA LYS A 24 10.74 -14.22 -6.27
C LYS A 24 10.03 -13.00 -5.67
N GLY A 25 10.21 -11.84 -6.30
CA GLY A 25 9.70 -10.55 -5.85
C GLY A 25 10.44 -9.98 -4.64
N GLU A 26 11.29 -10.74 -3.95
CA GLU A 26 11.98 -10.27 -2.74
C GLU A 26 12.99 -9.17 -3.09
N TYR A 27 13.00 -8.12 -2.27
CA TYR A 27 13.76 -6.88 -2.45
C TYR A 27 13.34 -6.04 -3.67
N ASP A 28 12.14 -6.25 -4.22
CA ASP A 28 11.66 -5.56 -5.41
C ASP A 28 10.69 -4.41 -5.12
N ASP A 29 10.62 -3.95 -3.87
CA ASP A 29 9.90 -2.72 -3.49
C ASP A 29 10.89 -1.54 -3.40
N PRO A 30 11.01 -0.71 -4.44
CA PRO A 30 11.95 0.40 -4.44
C PRO A 30 11.61 1.50 -3.43
N TYR A 31 10.41 1.48 -2.83
CA TYR A 31 9.90 2.51 -1.93
C TYR A 31 10.12 2.20 -0.44
N ASP A 32 10.69 1.04 -0.14
CA ASP A 32 10.93 0.57 1.22
C ASP A 32 12.40 0.23 1.49
N LEU A 33 12.87 0.63 2.68
CA LEU A 33 14.22 0.36 3.14
C LEU A 33 14.56 -1.14 3.21
N MET A 34 13.57 -2.01 3.41
CA MET A 34 13.76 -3.46 3.51
C MET A 34 14.01 -4.14 2.16
N SER A 35 14.03 -3.38 1.05
CA SER A 35 14.56 -3.82 -0.24
C SER A 35 16.08 -3.63 -0.39
N THR A 36 16.77 -3.20 0.68
CA THR A 36 18.23 -3.07 0.71
C THR A 36 18.77 -2.25 -0.46
N ALA A 37 19.86 -2.67 -1.12
CA ALA A 37 20.52 -1.97 -2.22
C ALA A 37 19.65 -1.74 -3.47
N ASN A 38 18.48 -2.38 -3.59
CA ASN A 38 17.56 -2.17 -4.71
C ASN A 38 16.53 -1.04 -4.45
N ALA A 39 16.55 -0.43 -3.25
CA ALA A 39 15.67 0.67 -2.91
C ALA A 39 16.10 2.01 -3.53
N LEU A 40 15.19 2.97 -3.66
CA LEU A 40 15.44 4.33 -4.19
C LEU A 40 16.19 5.19 -3.16
N MET A 41 17.49 4.89 -3.00
CA MET A 41 18.38 5.57 -2.08
C MET A 41 18.85 6.94 -2.57
N HIS A 42 19.33 7.75 -1.63
CA HIS A 42 20.00 9.02 -1.89
C HIS A 42 21.39 9.06 -1.21
N PRO A 43 22.33 9.89 -1.69
CA PRO A 43 23.60 10.11 -1.01
C PRO A 43 23.42 10.72 0.38
N SER A 44 24.19 10.23 1.34
CA SER A 44 24.28 10.76 2.71
C SER A 44 25.73 10.70 3.21
N GLN A 45 25.98 11.25 4.41
CA GLN A 45 27.28 11.16 5.07
C GLN A 45 27.74 9.72 5.37
N TYR A 46 26.81 8.75 5.37
CA TYR A 46 27.08 7.33 5.63
C TYR A 46 27.05 6.46 4.36
N GLY A 47 27.10 7.10 3.18
CA GLY A 47 26.89 6.44 1.90
C GLY A 47 25.45 6.54 1.43
N LEU A 48 25.00 5.59 0.61
CA LEU A 48 23.62 5.56 0.16
C LEU A 48 22.68 5.23 1.32
N SER A 49 21.60 5.97 1.45
CA SER A 49 20.62 5.84 2.52
C SER A 49 19.22 6.12 2.01
N GLY A 50 18.22 5.72 2.79
CA GLY A 50 16.84 5.81 2.36
C GLY A 50 16.43 4.66 1.42
N PRO A 51 15.19 4.66 0.93
CA PRO A 51 14.08 5.50 1.38
C PRO A 51 13.71 5.19 2.85
N GLY A 52 12.73 5.91 3.40
CA GLY A 52 12.09 5.52 4.65
C GLY A 52 11.41 4.15 4.56
N LEU A 53 10.93 3.65 5.70
CA LEU A 53 10.05 2.49 5.71
C LEU A 53 8.71 2.85 5.06
N ASN A 54 8.11 1.90 4.35
CA ASN A 54 6.76 1.99 3.83
C ASN A 54 5.71 1.92 4.95
N GLY A 55 4.49 2.31 4.61
CA GLY A 55 3.33 2.40 5.48
C GLY A 55 2.99 1.10 6.20
N PRO A 56 2.96 -0.08 5.54
CA PRO A 56 2.81 -1.37 6.22
C PRO A 56 3.81 -1.57 7.36
N HIS A 57 5.10 -1.33 7.12
CA HIS A 57 6.13 -1.49 8.14
C HIS A 57 6.02 -0.44 9.25
N LEU A 58 5.74 0.82 8.89
CA LEU A 58 5.50 1.89 9.87
C LEU A 58 4.28 1.59 10.75
N ASN A 59 3.21 1.04 10.16
CA ASN A 59 2.01 0.63 10.89
C ASN A 59 2.29 -0.54 11.83
N TYR A 60 2.97 -1.58 11.34
CA TYR A 60 3.36 -2.74 12.15
C TYR A 60 4.17 -2.35 13.39
N LEU A 61 5.10 -1.39 13.23
CA LEU A 61 5.92 -0.87 14.32
C LEU A 61 5.17 0.09 15.26
N GLY A 62 3.92 0.43 14.97
CA GLY A 62 3.15 1.43 15.73
C GLY A 62 3.69 2.85 15.60
N TRP A 63 4.42 3.16 14.52
CA TRP A 63 5.05 4.46 14.29
C TRP A 63 4.13 5.47 13.60
N LEU A 64 3.00 5.00 13.06
CA LEU A 64 1.93 5.85 12.57
C LEU A 64 0.89 6.07 13.68
N PRO A 65 0.49 7.33 13.94
CA PRO A 65 -0.57 7.60 14.91
C PRO A 65 -1.90 7.02 14.41
N MET A 66 -2.58 6.26 15.27
CA MET A 66 -3.78 5.49 14.90
C MET A 66 -4.94 6.35 14.40
N ASP A 67 -5.06 7.59 14.89
CA ASP A 67 -6.06 8.58 14.46
C ASP A 67 -5.77 9.18 13.07
N ARG A 68 -4.63 8.81 12.45
CA ARG A 68 -4.24 9.20 11.09
C ARG A 68 -4.20 8.02 10.13
N ILE A 69 -4.74 6.87 10.52
CA ILE A 69 -4.94 5.70 9.66
C ILE A 69 -6.44 5.59 9.33
N PHE A 70 -6.78 5.58 8.04
CA PHE A 70 -8.16 5.48 7.59
C PHE A 70 -8.49 4.05 7.17
N TYR A 71 -9.52 3.45 7.77
CA TYR A 71 -10.03 2.14 7.35
C TYR A 71 -11.28 2.33 6.47
N PHE A 72 -11.15 1.99 5.18
CA PHE A 72 -12.23 2.18 4.20
C PHE A 72 -13.42 1.25 4.46
N GLY A 73 -14.64 1.77 4.27
CA GLY A 73 -15.88 1.02 4.43
C GLY A 73 -16.36 0.85 5.87
N ARG A 74 -15.60 1.29 6.89
CA ARG A 74 -16.01 1.20 8.30
C ARG A 74 -17.30 1.97 8.61
N ASP A 75 -17.58 3.02 7.86
CA ASP A 75 -18.81 3.83 7.94
C ASP A 75 -19.92 3.34 6.97
N GLY A 76 -19.72 2.20 6.30
CA GLY A 76 -20.64 1.63 5.32
C GLY A 76 -20.59 2.29 3.94
N ARG A 77 -19.70 3.28 3.71
CA ARG A 77 -19.58 3.92 2.40
C ARG A 77 -18.79 3.07 1.41
N GLN A 78 -19.38 2.87 0.24
CA GLN A 78 -18.76 2.21 -0.91
C GLN A 78 -18.01 3.17 -1.84
N ASN A 79 -18.11 4.49 -1.62
CA ASN A 79 -17.45 5.51 -2.43
C ASN A 79 -17.07 6.70 -1.54
N HIS A 80 -15.78 7.08 -1.56
CA HIS A 80 -15.26 8.16 -0.73
C HIS A 80 -14.16 8.95 -1.45
N LYS A 81 -14.19 10.27 -1.32
CA LYS A 81 -13.04 11.14 -1.61
C LYS A 81 -12.21 11.35 -0.35
N ILE A 82 -10.92 11.07 -0.40
CA ILE A 82 -10.04 11.06 0.78
C ILE A 82 -8.79 11.85 0.44
N ARG A 83 -8.31 12.65 1.38
CA ARG A 83 -7.02 13.33 1.26
C ARG A 83 -5.99 12.58 2.09
N VAL A 84 -4.85 12.26 1.49
CA VAL A 84 -3.71 11.65 2.15
C VAL A 84 -2.52 12.59 2.17
N SER A 85 -1.79 12.63 3.28
CA SER A 85 -0.54 13.36 3.43
C SER A 85 0.64 12.46 3.10
N SER A 86 1.72 13.06 2.63
CA SER A 86 2.95 12.34 2.30
C SER A 86 3.58 11.71 3.56
N LEU A 87 3.93 10.43 3.48
CA LEU A 87 4.74 9.74 4.49
C LEU A 87 6.20 10.18 4.46
N SER A 88 6.63 10.85 3.38
CA SER A 88 7.98 11.40 3.26
C SER A 88 8.17 12.69 4.03
N VAL A 89 7.14 13.21 4.71
CA VAL A 89 7.17 14.42 5.55
C VAL A 89 6.84 14.05 6.99
N PRO A 90 7.45 14.66 8.02
CA PRO A 90 7.18 14.28 9.39
C PRO A 90 5.70 14.54 9.69
N HIS A 91 4.99 13.55 10.24
CA HIS A 91 3.53 13.62 10.38
C HIS A 91 3.03 14.84 11.18
N LYS A 92 3.86 15.39 12.07
CA LYS A 92 3.56 16.63 12.82
C LYS A 92 3.40 17.87 11.92
N ASN A 93 3.95 17.83 10.71
CA ASN A 93 3.88 18.91 9.72
C ASN A 93 2.75 18.66 8.70
N THR A 94 1.93 17.64 8.89
CA THR A 94 0.85 17.26 7.97
C THR A 94 -0.47 17.09 8.72
N MET A 95 -1.60 17.23 8.03
CA MET A 95 -2.93 17.29 8.66
C MET A 95 -3.91 16.20 8.21
N HIS A 96 -3.59 15.42 7.17
CA HIS A 96 -4.53 14.48 6.56
C HIS A 96 -4.16 13.01 6.83
N TRP A 97 -4.93 12.05 6.35
CA TRP A 97 -4.64 10.63 6.57
C TRP A 97 -3.23 10.27 6.08
N LEU A 98 -2.49 9.46 6.84
CA LEU A 98 -1.13 9.04 6.49
C LEU A 98 -1.13 7.69 5.75
N LEU A 99 -2.11 6.85 6.07
CA LEU A 99 -2.29 5.52 5.50
C LEU A 99 -3.78 5.26 5.33
N ILE A 100 -4.15 4.67 4.20
CA ILE A 100 -5.50 4.12 4.00
C ILE A 100 -5.38 2.60 3.97
N MET A 101 -6.28 1.90 4.66
CA MET A 101 -6.45 0.45 4.62
C MET A 101 -7.76 0.13 3.92
N ILE A 102 -7.70 -0.70 2.88
CA ILE A 102 -8.86 -1.12 2.09
C ILE A 102 -8.99 -2.65 2.20
N PRO A 103 -10.02 -3.17 2.88
CA PRO A 103 -10.24 -4.60 2.98
C PRO A 103 -10.62 -5.20 1.62
N TYR A 104 -10.14 -6.42 1.38
CA TYR A 104 -10.49 -7.21 0.18
C TYR A 104 -10.85 -8.65 0.50
N ASP A 105 -10.66 -9.10 1.73
CA ASP A 105 -11.00 -10.44 2.20
C ASP A 105 -12.06 -10.32 3.29
N ARG A 106 -13.06 -11.19 3.19
CA ARG A 106 -14.19 -11.25 4.10
C ARG A 106 -13.85 -12.06 5.34
N ASP A 107 -13.14 -13.16 5.14
CA ASP A 107 -12.90 -14.15 6.17
C ASP A 107 -11.72 -13.73 7.06
N ASP A 108 -10.86 -12.83 6.56
CA ASP A 108 -9.77 -12.21 7.30
C ASP A 108 -9.75 -10.67 7.12
N PRO A 109 -10.18 -9.89 8.12
CA PRO A 109 -10.15 -8.43 8.03
C PRO A 109 -8.73 -7.83 8.07
N GLU A 110 -7.70 -8.61 8.40
CA GLU A 110 -6.31 -8.15 8.38
C GLU A 110 -5.74 -8.12 6.94
N ASN A 111 -6.38 -8.84 6.01
CA ASN A 111 -6.08 -8.81 4.59
C ASN A 111 -6.61 -7.52 3.95
N VAL A 112 -5.73 -6.52 3.94
CA VAL A 112 -6.01 -5.20 3.37
C VAL A 112 -4.96 -4.79 2.34
N PHE A 113 -5.38 -3.95 1.40
CA PHE A 113 -4.47 -3.10 0.66
C PHE A 113 -4.18 -1.84 1.48
N THR A 114 -2.91 -1.48 1.60
CA THR A 114 -2.50 -0.20 2.16
C THR A 114 -2.19 0.78 1.05
N VAL A 115 -2.60 2.03 1.21
CA VAL A 115 -2.38 3.10 0.24
C VAL A 115 -1.72 4.28 0.93
N GLU A 116 -0.63 4.76 0.33
CA GLU A 116 0.19 5.85 0.86
C GLU A 116 0.67 6.81 -0.22
N LEU A 117 0.99 8.03 0.19
CA LEU A 117 1.67 9.01 -0.67
C LEU A 117 3.16 9.05 -0.32
N ARG A 118 4.01 8.90 -1.33
CA ARG A 118 5.47 9.06 -1.24
C ARG A 118 5.90 10.23 -2.11
N THR A 119 6.78 11.10 -1.61
CA THR A 119 7.26 12.31 -2.30
C THR A 119 8.77 12.43 -2.18
N PRO A 120 9.47 13.06 -3.13
CA PRO A 120 10.94 13.12 -3.16
C PRO A 120 11.54 14.11 -2.14
N ILE A 121 11.35 13.85 -0.84
CA ILE A 121 11.65 14.77 0.26
C ILE A 121 12.39 14.04 1.38
N MET A 122 13.39 14.70 1.96
CA MET A 122 14.24 14.19 3.05
C MET A 122 14.78 12.78 2.76
N HIS A 123 14.37 11.78 3.56
CA HIS A 123 14.80 10.38 3.46
C HIS A 123 14.40 9.72 2.14
N ASP A 124 13.41 10.29 1.45
CA ASP A 124 12.89 9.78 0.19
C ASP A 124 13.34 10.61 -1.01
N SER A 125 14.36 11.46 -0.84
CA SER A 125 14.90 12.29 -1.93
C SER A 125 15.46 11.50 -3.13
N GLY A 126 15.64 10.18 -3.01
CA GLY A 126 15.95 9.27 -4.11
C GLY A 126 14.76 8.91 -5.00
N ILE A 127 13.52 9.15 -4.53
CA ILE A 127 12.31 8.96 -5.33
C ILE A 127 12.30 9.97 -6.49
N LYS A 128 11.81 9.55 -7.66
CA LYS A 128 11.82 10.40 -8.87
C LYS A 128 10.65 11.37 -8.94
N GLN A 129 9.48 10.97 -8.44
CA GLN A 129 8.24 11.73 -8.53
C GLN A 129 7.32 11.39 -7.37
N ALA A 130 6.40 12.30 -7.05
CA ALA A 130 5.35 11.97 -6.10
C ALA A 130 4.36 10.98 -6.70
N SER A 131 4.06 9.94 -5.94
CA SER A 131 3.21 8.85 -6.37
C SER A 131 2.44 8.26 -5.20
N ILE A 132 1.27 7.75 -5.52
CA ILE A 132 0.52 6.87 -4.63
C ILE A 132 1.03 5.46 -4.84
N ILE A 133 1.40 4.81 -3.75
CA ILE A 133 1.90 3.44 -3.71
C ILE A 133 0.87 2.57 -3.00
N ILE A 134 0.68 1.36 -3.52
CA ILE A 134 -0.21 0.36 -2.95
C ILE A 134 0.62 -0.85 -2.55
N HIS A 135 0.41 -1.31 -1.32
CA HIS A 135 0.93 -2.59 -0.87
C HIS A 135 -0.20 -3.50 -0.43
N ARG A 136 0.07 -4.80 -0.43
CA ARG A 136 -0.65 -5.78 0.39
C ARG A 136 0.26 -6.24 1.52
N ILE A 137 -0.36 -6.68 2.60
CA ILE A 137 0.33 -7.27 3.74
C ILE A 137 0.33 -8.78 3.58
N SER A 138 1.44 -9.42 3.96
CA SER A 138 1.50 -10.87 4.09
C SER A 138 2.27 -11.23 5.34
N GLN A 139 1.65 -12.02 6.22
CA GLN A 139 2.33 -12.58 7.37
C GLN A 139 2.80 -14.00 7.03
N ILE A 140 4.09 -14.26 7.20
CA ILE A 140 4.65 -15.61 7.08
C ILE A 140 5.37 -15.94 8.39
N GLY A 141 4.76 -16.84 9.17
CA GLY A 141 5.25 -17.17 10.51
C GLY A 141 5.22 -15.96 11.45
N SER A 142 6.35 -15.65 12.08
CA SER A 142 6.49 -14.50 12.99
C SER A 142 6.88 -13.20 12.28
N SER A 143 7.17 -13.26 10.99
CA SER A 143 7.70 -12.12 10.24
C SER A 143 6.61 -11.46 9.42
N TYR A 144 6.62 -10.13 9.45
CA TYR A 144 5.69 -9.28 8.73
C TYR A 144 6.32 -8.78 7.43
N TYR A 145 5.66 -9.03 6.31
CA TYR A 145 6.15 -8.69 4.97
C TYR A 145 5.18 -7.76 4.26
N SER A 146 5.72 -6.79 3.52
CA SER A 146 4.95 -5.97 2.59
C SER A 146 5.18 -6.44 1.16
N ILE A 147 4.14 -6.39 0.34
CA ILE A 147 4.24 -6.69 -1.09
C ILE A 147 3.70 -5.50 -1.87
N ILE A 148 4.55 -4.78 -2.60
CA ILE A 148 4.13 -3.70 -3.51
C ILE A 148 3.33 -4.29 -4.68
N ILE A 149 2.23 -3.63 -5.03
CA ILE A 149 1.31 -4.06 -6.08
C ILE A 149 1.66 -3.35 -7.38
N THR A 150 1.83 -4.09 -8.47
CA THR A 150 1.97 -3.50 -9.80
C THR A 150 0.64 -2.98 -10.32
N HIS A 151 0.65 -1.76 -10.86
CA HIS A 151 -0.50 -1.18 -11.53
C HIS A 151 -0.53 -1.55 -13.02
N SER A 152 0.64 -1.59 -13.65
CA SER A 152 0.86 -2.05 -15.01
C SER A 152 2.18 -2.83 -15.06
N ASN A 153 2.44 -3.57 -16.14
CA ASN A 153 3.58 -4.50 -16.27
C ASN A 153 4.94 -3.95 -15.78
N GLU A 154 5.12 -2.63 -15.75
CA GLU A 154 6.39 -1.98 -15.41
C GLU A 154 6.30 -0.86 -14.35
N PHE A 155 5.11 -0.49 -13.87
CA PHE A 155 4.95 0.67 -12.98
C PHE A 155 4.22 0.33 -11.68
N TYR A 156 4.76 0.81 -10.58
CA TYR A 156 4.15 0.77 -9.25
C TYR A 156 3.42 2.07 -8.91
N GLU A 157 3.79 3.16 -9.58
CA GLU A 157 3.37 4.51 -9.26
C GLU A 157 1.99 4.83 -9.84
N LEU A 158 1.08 5.28 -8.98
CA LEU A 158 -0.11 6.00 -9.41
C LEU A 158 0.13 7.50 -9.32
N THR A 159 0.09 8.17 -10.47
CA THR A 159 0.22 9.62 -10.62
C THR A 159 -1.15 10.29 -10.82
N GLU A 160 -1.19 11.62 -10.79
CA GLU A 160 -2.42 12.37 -11.05
C GLU A 160 -3.12 11.94 -12.35
N GLY A 161 -4.41 11.65 -12.27
CA GLY A 161 -5.23 11.17 -13.38
C GLY A 161 -5.21 9.66 -13.61
N THR A 162 -4.36 8.90 -12.91
CA THR A 162 -4.32 7.43 -13.02
C THR A 162 -5.31 6.75 -12.07
N GLU A 163 -5.65 5.50 -12.39
CA GLU A 163 -6.50 4.67 -11.55
C GLU A 163 -5.99 3.23 -11.47
N TRP A 164 -6.07 2.62 -10.30
CA TRP A 164 -5.85 1.20 -10.09
C TRP A 164 -7.19 0.50 -9.85
N VAL A 165 -7.36 -0.66 -10.47
CA VAL A 165 -8.55 -1.51 -10.32
C VAL A 165 -8.12 -2.91 -9.94
N HIS A 166 -8.70 -3.45 -8.87
CA HIS A 166 -8.51 -4.81 -8.43
C HIS A 166 -9.85 -5.54 -8.39
N PHE A 167 -9.92 -6.71 -9.01
CA PHE A 167 -11.10 -7.57 -9.01
C PHE A 167 -10.93 -8.62 -7.91
N ILE A 168 -11.94 -8.76 -7.06
CA ILE A 168 -11.89 -9.68 -5.90
C ILE A 168 -12.52 -11.02 -6.31
N ASP A 169 -13.84 -11.13 -6.25
CA ASP A 169 -14.62 -12.30 -6.67
C ASP A 169 -16.08 -11.87 -6.93
N TYR A 170 -16.97 -12.83 -7.15
CA TYR A 170 -18.40 -12.64 -7.33
C TYR A 170 -19.17 -12.58 -6.00
N ASP A 171 -20.10 -11.65 -5.89
CA ASP A 171 -21.05 -11.57 -4.77
C ASP A 171 -22.17 -12.65 -4.85
N SER A 172 -23.09 -12.65 -3.89
CA SER A 172 -24.24 -13.58 -3.81
C SER A 172 -25.27 -13.41 -4.92
N THR A 173 -25.10 -12.42 -5.81
CA THR A 173 -25.95 -12.19 -6.98
C THR A 173 -25.24 -12.51 -8.30
N GLY A 174 -23.97 -12.97 -8.23
CA GLY A 174 -23.14 -13.21 -9.40
C GLY A 174 -22.57 -11.93 -10.01
N LYS A 175 -22.53 -10.81 -9.29
CA LYS A 175 -21.85 -9.58 -9.73
C LYS A 175 -20.41 -9.56 -9.26
N TYR A 176 -19.51 -9.11 -10.13
CA TYR A 176 -18.11 -8.91 -9.77
C TYR A 176 -17.94 -7.80 -8.73
N GLN A 177 -17.23 -8.14 -7.66
CA GLN A 177 -16.71 -7.20 -6.67
C GLN A 177 -15.36 -6.66 -7.12
N PHE A 178 -15.16 -5.36 -6.94
CA PHE A 178 -13.92 -4.69 -7.30
C PHE A 178 -13.62 -3.54 -6.36
N ILE A 179 -12.34 -3.19 -6.30
CA ILE A 179 -11.83 -1.97 -5.69
C ILE A 179 -11.28 -1.12 -6.83
N ARG A 180 -11.60 0.16 -6.82
CA ARG A 180 -11.03 1.18 -7.70
C ARG A 180 -10.48 2.32 -6.86
N LEU A 181 -9.22 2.64 -7.08
CA LEU A 181 -8.54 3.80 -6.51
C LEU A 181 -8.15 4.74 -7.66
N SER A 182 -8.61 5.98 -7.63
CA SER A 182 -8.21 7.00 -8.60
C SER A 182 -7.46 8.13 -7.90
N VAL A 183 -6.34 8.56 -8.49
CA VAL A 183 -5.58 9.73 -8.01
C VAL A 183 -6.12 10.97 -8.69
N VAL A 184 -6.85 11.79 -7.93
CA VAL A 184 -7.51 12.98 -8.46
C VAL A 184 -6.54 14.14 -8.61
N LYS A 185 -5.68 14.34 -7.61
CA LYS A 185 -4.71 15.45 -7.59
C LYS A 185 -3.53 15.12 -6.69
N ILE A 186 -2.32 15.55 -7.05
CA ILE A 186 -1.16 15.57 -6.15
C ILE A 186 -0.71 17.02 -5.96
N ASN A 187 -0.69 17.51 -4.72
CA ASN A 187 -0.15 18.82 -4.36
C ASN A 187 1.20 18.65 -3.68
N LEU A 188 2.27 18.88 -4.44
CA LEU A 188 3.65 18.79 -3.95
C LEU A 188 4.02 19.87 -2.94
N THR A 189 3.44 21.07 -3.07
CA THR A 189 3.73 22.21 -2.19
C THR A 189 3.16 22.00 -0.79
N GLU A 190 1.96 21.42 -0.71
CA GLU A 190 1.27 21.13 0.56
C GLU A 190 1.40 19.65 0.99
N HIS A 191 2.19 18.85 0.26
CA HIS A 191 2.51 17.45 0.57
C HIS A 191 1.28 16.54 0.78
N TYR A 192 0.28 16.66 -0.09
CA TYR A 192 -0.91 15.80 -0.04
C TYR A 192 -1.35 15.32 -1.43
N ALA A 193 -2.18 14.29 -1.45
CA ALA A 193 -2.90 13.84 -2.63
C ALA A 193 -4.39 13.64 -2.32
N ASP A 194 -5.23 14.02 -3.27
CA ASP A 194 -6.66 13.74 -3.24
C ASP A 194 -6.94 12.44 -4.00
N LEU A 195 -7.58 11.50 -3.33
CA LEU A 195 -7.91 10.17 -3.82
C LEU A 195 -9.42 9.99 -3.90
N LYS A 196 -9.87 9.17 -4.84
CA LYS A 196 -11.24 8.65 -4.88
C LYS A 196 -11.18 7.14 -4.81
N ILE A 197 -11.81 6.56 -3.80
CA ILE A 197 -11.93 5.12 -3.63
C ILE A 197 -13.37 4.72 -3.87
N ILE A 198 -13.58 3.71 -4.70
CA ILE A 198 -14.84 3.03 -4.90
C ILE A 198 -14.59 1.54 -4.62
N SER A 199 -15.38 0.93 -3.76
CA SER A 199 -15.35 -0.52 -3.56
C SER A 199 -16.77 -1.06 -3.59
N THR A 200 -16.99 -2.10 -4.38
CA THR A 200 -18.22 -2.92 -4.33
C THR A 200 -18.07 -4.13 -3.44
N PHE A 201 -16.91 -4.28 -2.77
CA PHE A 201 -16.71 -5.30 -1.75
C PHE A 201 -17.68 -5.09 -0.59
N ASP A 202 -18.41 -6.15 -0.26
CA ASP A 202 -19.29 -6.20 0.90
C ASP A 202 -18.83 -7.34 1.82
N PRO A 203 -18.32 -7.04 3.03
CA PRO A 203 -17.87 -8.06 3.97
C PRO A 203 -19.01 -8.92 4.55
N VAL A 204 -20.28 -8.62 4.26
CA VAL A 204 -21.42 -9.45 4.68
C VAL A 204 -21.91 -10.37 3.54
N SER A 205 -21.54 -10.07 2.29
CA SER A 205 -21.97 -10.85 1.14
C SER A 205 -21.29 -12.23 1.07
N VAL A 206 -22.02 -13.24 0.57
CA VAL A 206 -21.53 -14.62 0.41
C VAL A 206 -21.21 -14.88 -1.06
N PRO A 207 -20.10 -15.55 -1.42
CA PRO A 207 -19.80 -15.84 -2.81
C PRO A 207 -20.91 -16.64 -3.50
N TRP A 208 -21.21 -16.29 -4.75
CA TRP A 208 -22.24 -16.98 -5.55
C TRP A 208 -22.08 -18.51 -5.55
N PHE A 209 -20.84 -18.99 -5.69
CA PHE A 209 -20.55 -20.42 -5.76
C PHE A 209 -20.80 -21.18 -4.45
N SER A 210 -20.84 -20.48 -3.31
CA SER A 210 -21.16 -21.07 -2.00
C SER A 210 -22.66 -21.33 -1.82
N ILE A 211 -23.53 -20.74 -2.65
CA ILE A 211 -25.00 -20.90 -2.59
C ILE A 211 -25.45 -22.15 -3.38
N LYS A 212 -24.66 -23.24 -3.34
CA LYS A 212 -25.17 -24.54 -3.79
C LYS A 212 -26.25 -25.01 -2.81
N THR A 213 -27.49 -24.82 -3.23
CA THR A 213 -28.72 -25.29 -2.59
C THR A 213 -28.59 -26.76 -2.18
N SER A 214 -28.75 -27.02 -0.88
CA SER A 214 -29.24 -28.31 -0.40
C SER A 214 -30.59 -28.60 -1.08
N VAL A 215 -30.62 -29.75 -1.74
CA VAL A 215 -31.74 -30.31 -2.53
C VAL A 215 -33.04 -30.34 -1.74
#